data_AF-A0A932XYK9-F1
#
_entry.id   AF-A0A932XYK9-F1
#
_cell.length_a   1.000
_cell.length_b   1.000
_cell.length_c   1.000
_cell.angle_alpha   90.00
_cell.angle_beta   90.00
_cell.angle_gamma   90.00
#
_symmetry.space_group_name_H-M   'P 1'
#
loop_
_entity.id
_entity.type
_entity.pdbx_description
1 polymer ?
#
loop_
_entity_poly.entity_id
_entity_poly.type
_entity_poly.pdbx_seq_one_letter_code
_entity_poly.pdbx_strand_id
1 'polypeptide(L)'
;MKRKALLVLFILALLILGVFLQGMLSRGPQEVEAPTLPSKTVTPGALPTPTQPGLSDQNLKQEVISELPFSSNEFTIEYFPRTDLFFINVKNLPFKEGKDRALAWFRERGLDPSSLKIEWLWGTSRGTGPSQ
;
A
#
# COMPACT_ATOMS: atom_id res chain seq x y z
N MET A 1 -23.01 49.60 0.43
CA MET A 1 -22.74 48.27 -0.16
C MET A 1 -21.31 47.78 0.07
N LYS A 2 -20.26 48.63 0.00
CA LYS A 2 -18.85 48.22 0.16
C LYS A 2 -18.47 47.58 1.52
N ARG A 3 -19.08 48.01 2.63
CA ARG A 3 -18.79 47.49 3.99
C ARG A 3 -19.22 46.02 4.19
N LYS A 4 -20.28 45.58 3.50
CA LYS A 4 -20.77 44.19 3.57
C LYS A 4 -19.88 43.25 2.76
N ALA A 5 -19.38 43.70 1.61
CA ALA A 5 -18.41 42.96 0.79
C ALA A 5 -17.07 42.77 1.50
N LEU A 6 -16.61 43.78 2.24
CA LEU A 6 -15.40 43.67 3.06
C LEU A 6 -15.54 42.61 4.16
N LEU A 7 -16.71 42.54 4.81
CA LEU A 7 -17.00 41.58 5.87
C LEU A 7 -17.05 40.14 5.34
N VAL A 8 -17.64 39.93 4.16
CA VAL A 8 -17.67 38.62 3.50
C VAL A 8 -16.27 38.16 3.09
N LEU A 9 -15.44 39.06 2.53
CA LEU A 9 -14.05 38.74 2.19
C LEU A 9 -13.22 38.38 3.43
N PHE A 10 -13.44 39.08 4.55
CA PHE A 10 -12.74 38.79 5.80
C PHE A 10 -13.10 37.41 6.36
N ILE A 11 -14.38 37.03 6.33
CA ILE A 11 -14.84 35.69 6.75
C ILE A 11 -14.27 34.61 5.82
N LEU A 12 -14.24 34.86 4.51
CA LEU A 12 -13.69 33.91 3.54
C LEU A 12 -12.19 33.69 3.76
N ALA A 13 -11.43 34.75 4.04
CA ALA A 13 -10.01 34.67 4.35
C ALA A 13 -9.74 33.88 5.64
N LEU A 14 -10.58 34.07 6.68
CA LEU A 14 -10.49 33.32 7.93
C LEU A 14 -10.76 31.82 7.74
N LEU A 15 -11.70 31.45 6.87
CA LEU A 15 -11.98 30.05 6.55
C LEU A 15 -10.80 29.38 5.82
N ILE A 16 -10.22 30.06 4.84
CA ILE A 16 -9.05 29.54 4.10
C ILE A 16 -7.85 29.37 5.04
N LEU A 17 -7.62 30.36 5.93
CA LEU A 17 -6.53 30.31 6.89
C LEU A 17 -6.73 29.17 7.91
N GLY A 18 -7.96 28.95 8.39
CA GLY A 18 -8.28 27.85 9.32
C GLY A 18 -8.00 26.47 8.74
N VAL A 19 -8.38 26.24 7.48
CA VAL A 19 -8.09 24.97 6.77
C VAL A 19 -6.59 24.78 6.57
N PHE A 20 -5.85 25.86 6.29
CA PHE A 20 -4.40 25.80 6.10
C PHE A 20 -3.65 25.48 7.40
N LEU A 21 -4.05 26.04 8.55
CA LEU A 21 -3.46 25.72 9.85
C LEU A 21 -3.76 24.28 10.29
N GLN A 22 -4.96 23.74 10.04
CA GLN A 22 -5.27 22.34 10.33
C GLN A 22 -4.40 21.37 9.53
N GLY A 23 -4.08 21.70 8.28
CA GLY A 23 -3.20 20.88 7.44
C GLY A 23 -1.75 20.82 7.94
N MET A 24 -1.28 21.84 8.67
CA MET A 24 0.11 21.91 9.13
C MET A 24 0.33 21.25 10.50
N LEU A 25 -0.67 21.23 11.39
CA LEU A 25 -0.55 20.59 12.72
C LEU A 25 -0.60 19.05 12.69
N SER A 26 -1.13 18.42 11.63
CA SER A 26 -1.18 16.94 11.54
C SER A 26 0.13 16.28 11.10
N ARG A 27 1.20 17.05 10.86
CA ARG A 27 2.54 16.48 10.60
C ARG A 27 3.33 16.42 11.90
N GLY A 28 2.93 15.49 12.77
CA GLY A 28 3.74 15.11 13.92
C GLY A 28 5.10 14.55 13.45
N PRO A 29 6.17 14.68 14.25
CA PRO A 29 7.45 14.06 13.94
C PRO A 29 7.28 12.55 14.00
N GLN A 30 7.49 11.83 12.89
CA GLN A 30 7.73 10.41 12.98
C GLN A 30 9.11 10.19 13.58
N GLU A 31 9.11 9.73 14.82
CA GLU A 31 10.24 9.07 15.44
C GLU A 31 10.66 7.93 14.52
N VAL A 32 11.84 8.06 13.93
CA VAL A 32 12.42 7.04 13.05
C VAL A 32 12.86 5.90 13.97
N GLU A 33 11.96 4.96 14.20
CA GLU A 33 12.30 3.69 14.82
C GLU A 33 13.25 2.97 13.85
N ALA A 34 14.55 3.01 14.18
CA ALA A 34 15.59 2.37 13.42
C ALA A 34 15.29 0.87 13.34
N PRO A 35 15.32 0.25 12.13
CA PRO A 35 15.18 -1.19 12.01
C PRO A 35 16.33 -1.86 12.75
N THR A 36 16.05 -2.46 13.91
CA THR A 36 16.90 -3.49 14.50
C THR A 36 16.85 -4.69 13.58
N LEU A 37 17.73 -4.69 12.58
CA LEU A 37 18.08 -5.86 11.79
C LEU A 37 18.43 -7.01 12.75
N PRO A 38 17.73 -8.16 12.71
CA PRO A 38 18.35 -9.38 13.20
C PRO A 38 19.54 -9.65 12.29
N SER A 39 20.74 -9.40 12.82
CA SER A 39 22.01 -9.72 12.20
C SER A 39 22.09 -11.23 12.04
N LYS A 40 21.63 -11.74 10.88
CA LYS A 40 21.93 -13.11 10.45
C LYS A 40 23.39 -13.13 10.05
N THR A 41 24.20 -13.69 10.95
CA THR A 41 25.57 -14.11 10.72
C THR A 41 25.70 -14.80 9.37
N VAL A 42 26.41 -14.16 8.44
CA VAL A 42 26.80 -14.78 7.17
C VAL A 42 27.90 -15.77 7.49
N THR A 43 27.54 -17.05 7.61
CA THR A 43 28.48 -18.16 7.58
C THR A 43 28.86 -18.42 6.12
N PRO A 44 30.11 -18.22 5.69
CA PRO A 44 30.55 -18.58 4.35
C PRO A 44 30.88 -20.07 4.35
N GLY A 45 29.91 -20.90 3.98
CA GLY A 45 30.13 -22.33 3.84
C GLY A 45 28.81 -23.11 3.81
N ALA A 46 28.66 -23.90 2.75
CA ALA A 46 27.54 -24.80 2.44
C ALA A 46 26.28 -24.14 1.84
N LEU A 47 26.22 -24.20 0.51
CA LEU A 47 24.99 -24.46 -0.23
C LEU A 47 24.28 -25.68 0.42
N PRO A 48 23.03 -25.52 0.88
CA PRO A 48 21.95 -26.11 0.09
C PRO A 48 20.80 -25.12 -0.10
N THR A 49 20.40 -24.98 -1.37
CA THR A 49 19.05 -24.58 -1.77
C THR A 49 18.02 -25.33 -0.93
N PRO A 50 17.11 -24.67 -0.19
CA PRO A 50 15.88 -25.32 0.20
C PRO A 50 14.98 -25.34 -1.04
N THR A 51 15.16 -26.36 -1.88
CA THR A 51 14.11 -26.81 -2.78
C THR A 51 13.04 -27.40 -1.89
N GLN A 52 12.12 -26.56 -1.40
CA GLN A 52 10.96 -27.04 -0.67
C GLN A 52 10.11 -27.86 -1.64
N PRO A 53 9.88 -29.16 -1.40
CA PRO A 53 9.12 -30.00 -2.30
C PRO A 53 7.62 -29.66 -2.19
N GLY A 54 7.06 -29.13 -3.28
CA GLY A 54 5.69 -29.43 -3.68
C GLY A 54 4.54 -28.89 -2.82
N LEU A 55 4.60 -27.65 -2.34
CA LEU A 55 3.35 -26.93 -2.12
C LEU A 55 2.84 -26.50 -3.49
N SER A 56 1.81 -27.17 -4.01
CA SER A 56 1.10 -26.73 -5.21
C SER A 56 0.77 -25.23 -5.09
N ASP A 57 0.86 -24.47 -6.19
CA ASP A 57 0.59 -23.02 -6.22
C ASP A 57 -0.70 -22.61 -5.49
N GLN A 58 -1.70 -23.50 -5.45
CA GLN A 58 -2.92 -23.30 -4.67
C GLN A 58 -2.73 -23.22 -3.15
N ASN A 59 -1.86 -24.04 -2.56
CA ASN A 59 -1.60 -23.99 -1.11
C ASN A 59 -0.82 -22.73 -0.74
N LEU A 60 0.17 -22.35 -1.55
CA LEU A 60 0.91 -21.09 -1.40
C LEU A 60 -0.05 -19.90 -1.52
N LYS A 61 -0.98 -19.95 -2.48
CA LYS A 61 -1.97 -18.90 -2.65
C LYS A 61 -2.87 -18.75 -1.43
N GLN A 62 -3.31 -19.85 -0.81
CA GLN A 62 -4.10 -19.80 0.43
C GLN A 62 -3.31 -19.20 1.60
N GLU A 63 -2.03 -19.54 1.73
CA GLU A 63 -1.13 -18.94 2.72
C GLU A 63 -1.00 -17.44 2.52
N VAL A 64 -0.75 -16.98 1.30
CA VAL A 64 -0.68 -15.55 0.98
C VAL A 64 -2.02 -14.85 1.21
N ILE A 65 -3.15 -15.47 0.86
CA ILE A 65 -4.49 -14.92 1.12
C ILE A 65 -4.72 -14.73 2.64
N SER A 66 -4.19 -15.61 3.47
CA SER A 66 -4.31 -15.52 4.94
C SER A 66 -3.56 -14.32 5.54
N GLU A 67 -2.57 -13.79 4.82
CA GLU A 67 -1.83 -12.59 5.21
C GLU A 67 -2.51 -11.29 4.73
N LEU A 68 -3.62 -11.38 3.98
CA LEU A 68 -4.33 -10.22 3.46
C LEU A 68 -5.49 -9.79 4.38
N PRO A 69 -5.79 -8.48 4.47
CA PRO A 69 -5.22 -7.38 3.68
C PRO A 69 -3.83 -6.95 4.14
N PHE A 70 -2.93 -6.71 3.18
CA PHE A 70 -1.61 -6.16 3.43
C PHE A 70 -1.60 -4.67 3.11
N SER A 71 -1.14 -3.82 4.02
CA SER A 71 -1.05 -2.38 3.79
C SER A 71 0.31 -1.84 4.20
N SER A 72 0.99 -1.20 3.25
CA SER A 72 2.20 -0.42 3.48
C SER A 72 1.96 1.06 3.19
N ASN A 73 3.01 1.87 3.40
CA ASN A 73 3.05 3.28 2.99
C ASN A 73 3.03 3.43 1.46
N GLU A 74 3.43 2.40 0.71
CA GLU A 74 3.62 2.45 -0.73
C GLU A 74 2.38 1.94 -1.46
N PHE A 75 1.79 0.85 -0.98
CA PHE A 75 0.64 0.19 -1.61
C PHE A 75 -0.20 -0.60 -0.59
N THR A 76 -1.41 -0.99 -1.00
CA THR A 76 -2.28 -1.93 -0.27
C THR A 76 -2.68 -3.06 -1.20
N ILE A 77 -2.75 -4.28 -0.68
CA ILE A 77 -3.18 -5.50 -1.37
C ILE A 77 -4.38 -6.07 -0.61
N GLU A 78 -5.45 -6.31 -1.33
CA GLU A 78 -6.68 -6.96 -0.85
C GLU A 78 -7.01 -8.15 -1.73
N TYR A 79 -7.69 -9.16 -1.18
CA TYR A 79 -8.13 -10.32 -1.94
C TYR A 79 -9.65 -10.46 -1.89
N PHE A 80 -10.24 -10.68 -3.06
CA PHE A 80 -11.68 -10.83 -3.24
C PHE A 80 -12.00 -12.28 -3.60
N PRO A 81 -12.48 -13.10 -2.63
CA PRO A 81 -12.66 -14.54 -2.84
C PRO A 81 -13.75 -14.88 -3.85
N ARG A 82 -14.75 -14.00 -4.06
CA ARG A 82 -15.83 -14.24 -5.03
C ARG A 82 -15.35 -14.23 -6.48
N THR A 83 -14.37 -13.36 -6.79
CA THR A 83 -13.85 -13.16 -8.15
C THR A 83 -12.45 -13.78 -8.33
N ASP A 84 -11.88 -14.33 -7.25
CA ASP A 84 -10.51 -14.83 -7.18
C ASP A 84 -9.50 -13.80 -7.69
N LEU A 85 -9.63 -12.57 -7.17
CA LEU A 85 -8.94 -11.37 -7.64
C LEU A 85 -8.14 -10.72 -6.51
N PHE A 86 -6.90 -10.36 -6.79
CA PHE A 86 -6.10 -9.47 -5.95
C PHE A 86 -6.27 -8.04 -6.43
N PHE A 87 -6.54 -7.14 -5.51
CA PHE A 87 -6.73 -5.74 -5.78
C PHE A 87 -5.60 -4.95 -5.14
N ILE A 88 -4.87 -4.18 -5.96
CA ILE A 88 -3.66 -3.48 -5.52
C ILE A 88 -3.84 -1.99 -5.73
N ASN A 89 -3.77 -1.24 -4.63
CA ASN A 89 -3.85 0.21 -4.64
C ASN A 89 -2.47 0.82 -4.37
N VAL A 90 -1.92 1.53 -5.37
CA VAL A 90 -0.64 2.25 -5.23
C VAL A 90 -0.91 3.66 -4.71
N LYS A 91 -0.35 4.00 -3.53
CA LYS A 91 -0.66 5.23 -2.80
C LYS A 91 0.30 6.37 -3.11
N ASN A 92 1.57 6.22 -2.71
CA ASN A 92 2.53 7.32 -2.60
C ASN A 92 3.72 7.21 -3.57
N LEU A 93 3.78 6.15 -4.37
CA LEU A 93 4.81 5.94 -5.37
C LEU A 93 4.31 6.27 -6.77
N PRO A 94 5.21 6.64 -7.71
CA PRO A 94 4.92 6.56 -9.12
C PRO A 94 4.32 5.18 -9.46
N PHE A 95 3.21 5.15 -10.20
CA PHE A 95 2.44 3.93 -10.43
C PHE A 95 3.30 2.74 -10.88
N LYS A 96 4.28 2.99 -11.78
CA LYS A 96 5.21 1.97 -12.25
C LYS A 96 6.06 1.38 -11.12
N GLU A 97 6.63 2.21 -10.26
CA GLU A 97 7.47 1.75 -9.14
C GLU A 97 6.64 1.00 -8.09
N GLY A 98 5.45 1.52 -7.77
CA GLY A 98 4.53 0.83 -6.86
C GLY A 98 4.07 -0.52 -7.41
N LYS A 99 3.81 -0.60 -8.72
CA LYS A 99 3.52 -1.86 -9.40
C LYS A 99 4.68 -2.84 -9.29
N ASP A 100 5.90 -2.41 -9.64
CA ASP A 100 7.09 -3.25 -9.60
C ASP A 100 7.35 -3.79 -8.17
N ARG A 101 7.13 -2.98 -7.13
CA ARG A 101 7.25 -3.40 -5.72
C ARG A 101 6.15 -4.34 -5.25
N ALA A 102 4.89 -4.07 -5.62
CA ALA A 102 3.80 -4.97 -5.28
C ALA A 102 3.98 -6.35 -5.96
N LEU A 103 4.48 -6.39 -7.19
CA LEU A 103 4.83 -7.63 -7.87
C LEU A 103 5.98 -8.36 -7.17
N ALA A 104 7.00 -7.64 -6.68
CA ALA A 104 8.09 -8.23 -5.90
C ALA A 104 7.57 -8.88 -4.60
N TRP A 105 6.63 -8.24 -3.91
CA TRP A 105 6.00 -8.76 -2.69
C TRP A 105 5.34 -10.14 -2.87
N PHE A 106 4.70 -10.38 -4.03
CA PHE A 106 4.15 -11.72 -4.37
C PHE A 106 5.25 -12.74 -4.64
N ARG A 107 6.30 -12.34 -5.38
CA ARG A 107 7.44 -13.22 -5.70
C ARG A 107 8.22 -13.63 -4.46
N GLU A 108 8.37 -12.73 -3.49
CA GLU A 108 9.00 -13.01 -2.18
C GLU A 108 8.24 -14.09 -1.40
N ARG A 109 6.94 -14.24 -1.65
CA ARG A 109 6.07 -15.29 -1.09
C ARG A 109 5.98 -16.53 -1.96
N GLY A 110 6.78 -16.61 -3.02
CA GLY A 110 6.79 -17.75 -3.93
C GLY A 110 5.61 -17.78 -4.91
N LEU A 111 4.82 -16.71 -5.04
CA LEU A 111 3.77 -16.62 -6.06
C LEU A 111 4.28 -15.92 -7.31
N ASP A 112 4.02 -16.51 -8.49
CA ASP A 112 4.22 -15.82 -9.76
C ASP A 112 3.05 -14.85 -10.01
N PRO A 113 3.30 -13.53 -10.06
CA PRO A 113 2.23 -12.57 -10.32
C PRO A 113 1.54 -12.76 -11.68
N SER A 114 2.20 -13.42 -12.64
CA SER A 114 1.67 -13.67 -13.98
C SER A 114 0.53 -14.69 -13.98
N SER A 115 0.46 -15.55 -12.95
CA SER A 115 -0.62 -16.54 -12.78
C SER A 115 -1.81 -16.00 -11.97
N LEU A 116 -1.69 -14.80 -11.41
CA LEU A 116 -2.70 -14.18 -10.55
C LEU A 116 -3.59 -13.21 -11.35
N LYS A 117 -4.87 -13.14 -10.98
CA LYS A 117 -5.76 -12.08 -11.45
C LYS A 117 -5.54 -10.85 -10.57
N ILE A 118 -4.92 -9.81 -11.14
CA ILE A 118 -4.58 -8.59 -10.41
C ILE A 118 -5.24 -7.38 -11.06
N GLU A 119 -6.00 -6.63 -10.27
CA GLU A 119 -6.55 -5.33 -10.64
C GLU A 119 -5.78 -4.21 -9.94
N TRP A 120 -5.47 -3.14 -10.70
CA TRP A 120 -4.60 -2.06 -10.25
C TRP A 120 -5.39 -0.76 -10.11
N LEU A 121 -5.31 -0.13 -8.94
CA LEU A 121 -5.75 1.24 -8.75
C LEU A 121 -4.56 2.19 -8.68
N TRP A 122 -4.74 3.35 -9.32
CA TRP A 122 -3.83 4.48 -9.27
C TRP A 122 -4.63 5.74 -8.97
N GLY A 123 -4.11 6.57 -8.06
CA GLY A 123 -4.78 7.80 -7.63
C GLY A 123 -5.98 7.55 -6.71
N THR A 124 -6.48 8.62 -6.11
CA THR A 124 -7.54 8.71 -5.10
C THR A 124 -8.94 8.25 -5.58
N SER A 125 -9.02 7.11 -6.26
CA SER A 125 -10.27 6.43 -6.57
C SER A 125 -10.78 5.75 -5.30
N ARG A 126 -11.49 6.52 -4.48
CA ARG A 126 -12.31 5.99 -3.39
C ARG A 126 -13.33 5.00 -3.98
N GLY A 127 -13.15 3.71 -3.70
CA GLY A 127 -14.27 2.79 -3.53
C GLY A 127 -15.02 2.34 -4.78
N THR A 128 -14.33 1.85 -5.80
CA THR A 128 -14.94 0.89 -6.74
C THR A 128 -14.24 -0.44 -6.62
N GLY A 129 -14.44 -1.12 -5.49
CA GLY A 129 -14.32 -2.58 -5.49
C GLY A 129 -15.45 -3.15 -6.35
N PRO A 130 -15.31 -4.38 -6.88
CA PRO A 130 -16.38 -5.04 -7.64
C PRO A 130 -17.67 -5.00 -6.82
N SER A 131 -18.73 -4.42 -7.39
CA SER A 131 -20.05 -4.37 -6.76
C SER A 131 -20.55 -5.80 -6.55
N GLN A 132 -20.84 -6.14 -5.30
CA GLN A 132 -21.28 -7.48 -4.87
C GLN A 132 -22.69 -7.82 -5.30
#